data_AF-A0A2V6LLX1-F1
#
_entry.id   AF-A0A2V6LLX1-F1
#
_cell.length_a   1.000
_cell.length_b   1.000
_cell.length_c   1.000
_cell.angle_alpha   90.00
_cell.angle_beta   90.00
_cell.angle_gamma   90.00
#
_symmetry.space_group_name_H-M   'P 1'
#
loop_
_entity.id
_entity.type
_entity.pdbx_description
1 polymer ?
#
loop_
_entity_poly.entity_id
_entity_poly.type
_entity_poly.pdbx_seq_one_letter_code
_entity_poly.pdbx_strand_id
1 'polypeptide(L)'
;MKTLRRFSQNRFFSHLRISAAVTLVAAAAVSAIASFTADPEARLTNDDPALSGYTSDYTLVTGIPYTDAVLMACSQSRGRQNEPAVAVDPRNTAVIVGSSNDYCPVFASDGTFIGLGDV
;
A
#
# COMPACT_ATOMS: atom_id res chain seq x y z
N MET A 1 -13.31 -75.76 -0.84
CA MET A 1 -13.61 -74.64 0.08
C MET A 1 -12.84 -73.41 -0.39
N LYS A 2 -13.39 -72.19 -0.27
CA LYS A 2 -12.79 -70.97 -0.85
C LYS A 2 -11.60 -70.48 0.00
N THR A 3 -10.44 -70.27 -0.63
CA THR A 3 -9.24 -69.71 0.00
C THR A 3 -9.43 -68.22 0.29
N LEU A 4 -9.51 -67.85 1.57
CA LEU A 4 -9.53 -66.45 2.01
C LEU A 4 -8.16 -65.80 1.77
N ARG A 5 -7.99 -65.12 0.63
CA ARG A 5 -6.90 -64.16 0.44
C ARG A 5 -7.14 -62.94 1.33
N ARG A 6 -6.68 -63.03 2.58
CA ARG A 6 -6.73 -61.93 3.55
C ARG A 6 -5.89 -60.77 2.99
N PHE A 7 -6.54 -59.64 2.71
CA PHE A 7 -5.89 -58.42 2.25
C PHE A 7 -4.96 -57.91 3.36
N SER A 8 -3.68 -58.30 3.32
CA SER A 8 -2.62 -57.68 4.13
C SER A 8 -2.28 -56.33 3.53
N GLN A 9 -3.20 -55.38 3.68
CA GLN A 9 -3.04 -54.04 3.13
C GLN A 9 -1.94 -53.31 3.91
N ASN A 10 -0.87 -52.95 3.20
CA ASN A 10 0.42 -52.55 3.77
C ASN A 10 0.35 -51.30 4.68
N ARG A 11 0.20 -51.51 6.00
CA ARG A 11 0.25 -50.41 7.01
C ARG A 11 1.54 -49.59 6.92
N PHE A 12 2.70 -50.24 6.73
CA PHE A 12 3.98 -49.53 6.53
C PHE A 12 3.95 -48.53 5.37
N PHE A 13 3.44 -48.94 4.20
CA PHE A 13 3.31 -48.03 3.05
C PHE A 13 2.28 -46.92 3.30
N SER A 14 1.30 -47.13 4.19
CA SER A 14 0.38 -46.07 4.62
C SER A 14 1.09 -45.01 5.47
N HIS A 15 1.93 -45.41 6.43
CA HIS A 15 2.65 -44.45 7.27
C HIS A 15 3.64 -43.59 6.47
N LEU A 16 4.41 -44.20 5.55
CA LEU A 16 5.30 -43.46 4.65
C LEU A 16 4.55 -42.44 3.78
N ARG A 17 3.37 -42.80 3.27
CA ARG A 17 2.52 -41.89 2.47
C ARG A 17 1.97 -40.71 3.29
N ILE A 18 1.59 -40.96 4.55
CA ILE A 18 1.09 -39.91 5.45
C ILE A 18 2.23 -38.91 5.76
N SER A 19 3.42 -39.40 6.15
CA SER A 19 4.56 -38.51 6.43
C SER A 19 4.97 -37.68 5.21
N ALA A 20 5.00 -38.29 4.01
CA ALA A 20 5.31 -37.59 2.77
C ALA A 20 4.24 -36.54 2.38
N ALA A 21 2.96 -36.81 2.64
CA ALA A 21 1.90 -35.84 2.43
C ALA A 21 2.02 -34.65 3.40
N VAL A 22 2.33 -34.90 4.69
CA VAL A 22 2.53 -33.84 5.70
C VAL A 22 3.71 -32.95 5.34
N THR A 23 4.85 -33.51 4.91
CA THR A 23 6.00 -32.69 4.51
C THR A 23 5.75 -31.89 3.23
N LEU A 24 5.03 -32.44 2.25
CA LEU A 24 4.63 -31.70 1.05
C LEU A 24 3.67 -30.53 1.36
N VAL A 25 2.67 -30.74 2.24
CA VAL A 25 1.76 -29.67 2.67
C VAL A 25 2.49 -28.60 3.46
N ALA A 26 3.39 -28.98 4.38
CA ALA A 26 4.21 -28.03 5.12
C ALA A 26 5.14 -27.21 4.21
N ALA A 27 5.80 -27.86 3.24
CA ALA A 27 6.64 -27.18 2.26
C ALA A 27 5.84 -26.21 1.37
N ALA A 28 4.64 -26.61 0.91
CA ALA A 28 3.76 -25.73 0.15
C ALA A 28 3.32 -24.49 0.94
N ALA A 29 2.99 -24.65 2.23
CA ALA A 29 2.65 -23.52 3.10
C ALA A 29 3.84 -22.56 3.32
N VAL A 30 5.05 -23.08 3.54
CA VAL A 30 6.26 -22.26 3.68
C VAL A 30 6.58 -21.51 2.38
N SER A 31 6.49 -22.17 1.23
CA SER A 31 6.72 -21.52 -0.08
C SER A 31 5.69 -20.44 -0.41
N ALA A 32 4.42 -20.63 -0.02
CA ALA A 32 3.39 -19.62 -0.21
C ALA A 32 3.67 -18.35 0.61
N ILE A 33 4.14 -18.50 1.85
CA ILE A 33 4.55 -17.37 2.70
C ILE A 33 5.82 -16.73 2.12
N ALA A 34 6.86 -17.50 1.80
CA ALA A 34 8.11 -16.97 1.26
C ALA A 34 7.98 -16.26 -0.11
N SER A 35 6.83 -16.43 -0.78
CA SER A 35 6.49 -15.74 -2.02
C SER A 35 5.79 -14.39 -1.81
N PHE A 36 5.58 -13.94 -0.56
CA PHE A 36 5.07 -12.59 -0.35
C PHE A 36 6.12 -11.57 -0.80
N THR A 37 5.74 -10.72 -1.74
CA THR A 37 6.41 -9.46 -2.03
C THR A 37 5.44 -8.37 -1.61
N ALA A 38 5.84 -7.52 -0.66
CA ALA A 38 5.07 -6.31 -0.39
C ALA A 38 5.07 -5.43 -1.64
N ASP A 39 3.94 -4.81 -1.95
CA ASP A 39 3.88 -3.77 -2.98
C ASP A 39 4.80 -2.60 -2.58
N PRO A 40 5.30 -1.82 -3.55
CA PRO A 40 6.11 -0.63 -3.27
C PRO A 40 5.37 0.33 -2.32
N GLU A 41 6.08 0.87 -1.34
CA GLU A 41 5.52 1.83 -0.40
C GLU A 41 5.06 3.11 -1.14
N ALA A 42 3.77 3.39 -1.09
CA ALA A 42 3.17 4.58 -1.69
C ALA A 42 2.95 5.65 -0.60
N ARG A 43 3.69 6.76 -0.66
CA ARG A 43 3.40 7.94 0.18
C ARG A 43 2.07 8.56 -0.23
N LEU A 44 1.18 8.76 0.73
CA LEU A 44 -0.10 9.45 0.57
C LEU A 44 0.02 10.98 0.56
N THR A 45 1.19 11.52 0.92
CA THR A 45 1.42 12.94 1.19
C THR A 45 2.48 13.53 0.26
N ASN A 46 2.34 14.82 -0.05
CA ASN A 46 3.23 15.58 -0.92
C ASN A 46 4.26 16.42 -0.11
N ASP A 47 4.48 16.08 1.16
CA ASP A 47 5.39 16.78 2.08
C ASP A 47 6.89 16.53 1.80
N ASP A 48 7.23 15.60 0.91
CA ASP A 48 8.61 15.25 0.56
C ASP A 48 9.25 16.27 -0.42
N PRO A 49 10.36 16.94 -0.06
CA PRO A 49 11.05 17.90 -0.94
C PRO A 49 11.50 17.34 -2.30
N ALA A 50 11.61 16.02 -2.46
CA ALA A 50 11.92 15.37 -3.74
C ALA A 50 10.71 15.25 -4.69
N LEU A 51 9.48 15.50 -4.22
CA LEU A 51 8.25 15.48 -5.02
C LEU A 51 7.96 16.83 -5.68
N SER A 52 7.21 16.78 -6.79
CA SER A 52 6.96 17.88 -7.73
C SER A 52 6.10 19.04 -7.21
N GLY A 53 5.62 19.00 -5.98
CA GLY A 53 4.67 19.98 -5.45
C GLY A 53 3.23 19.75 -5.93
N TYR A 54 2.32 20.69 -5.63
CA TYR A 54 0.90 20.55 -5.94
C TYR A 54 0.61 20.83 -7.41
N THR A 55 -0.22 19.97 -8.00
CA THR A 55 -0.80 20.19 -9.33
C THR A 55 -2.20 20.79 -9.17
N SER A 56 -2.52 21.84 -9.93
CA SER A 56 -3.87 22.42 -9.91
C SER A 56 -4.91 21.46 -10.50
N ASP A 57 -6.15 21.52 -10.00
CA ASP A 57 -7.27 20.75 -10.57
C ASP A 57 -7.50 21.09 -12.06
N TYR A 58 -7.33 22.35 -12.45
CA TYR A 58 -7.35 22.77 -13.85
C TYR A 58 -6.31 22.03 -14.70
N THR A 59 -5.07 21.91 -14.21
CA THR A 59 -4.01 21.15 -14.89
C THR A 59 -4.37 19.67 -14.97
N LEU A 60 -4.91 19.10 -13.89
CA LEU A 60 -5.28 17.68 -13.80
C LEU A 60 -6.42 17.31 -14.76
N VAL A 61 -7.44 18.17 -14.86
CA VAL A 61 -8.65 17.93 -15.67
C VAL A 61 -8.43 18.27 -17.15
N THR A 62 -7.68 19.34 -17.46
CA THR A 62 -7.51 19.81 -18.85
C THR A 62 -6.20 19.37 -19.53
N GLY A 63 -5.21 18.95 -18.74
CA GLY A 63 -3.84 18.73 -19.22
C GLY A 63 -3.05 20.00 -19.56
N ILE A 64 -3.65 21.20 -19.41
CA ILE A 64 -3.00 22.48 -19.69
C ILE A 64 -2.27 22.95 -18.41
N PRO A 65 -0.94 23.17 -18.45
CA PRO A 65 -0.20 23.61 -17.27
C PRO A 65 -0.69 24.97 -16.73
N TYR A 66 -1.12 24.96 -15.47
CA TYR A 66 -1.42 26.16 -14.68
C TYR A 66 -0.66 26.14 -13.34
N THR A 67 -0.16 27.31 -12.95
CA THR A 67 0.48 27.58 -11.66
C THR A 67 0.28 29.05 -11.28
N ASP A 68 0.29 29.35 -9.99
CA ASP A 68 0.19 30.69 -9.42
C ASP A 68 1.03 30.81 -8.14
N ALA A 69 1.05 32.00 -7.52
CA ALA A 69 1.80 32.24 -6.30
C ALA A 69 1.34 31.37 -5.11
N VAL A 70 0.05 31.02 -5.05
CA VAL A 70 -0.54 30.17 -4.00
C VAL A 70 -0.03 28.75 -4.15
N LEU A 71 -0.18 28.16 -5.33
CA LEU A 71 0.28 26.81 -5.66
C LEU A 71 1.80 26.66 -5.45
N MET A 72 2.59 27.67 -5.84
CA MET A 72 4.04 27.69 -5.57
C MET A 72 4.36 27.70 -4.07
N ALA A 73 3.70 28.55 -3.28
CA ALA A 73 3.94 28.63 -1.84
C ALA A 73 3.46 27.39 -1.08
N CYS A 74 2.28 26.85 -1.41
CA CYS A 74 1.83 25.57 -0.84
C CYS A 74 2.89 24.48 -1.07
N SER A 75 3.41 24.39 -2.31
CA SER A 75 4.42 23.41 -2.73
C SER A 75 5.78 23.55 -2.03
N GLN A 76 6.05 24.71 -1.41
CA GLN A 76 7.26 24.96 -0.63
C GLN A 76 7.03 24.69 0.86
N SER A 77 5.95 25.23 1.42
CA SER A 77 5.72 25.24 2.87
C SER A 77 5.29 23.89 3.47
N ARG A 78 4.78 22.95 2.66
CA ARG A 78 4.69 21.50 2.99
C ARG A 78 4.19 21.24 4.42
N GLY A 79 3.07 21.87 4.79
CA GLY A 79 2.56 21.88 6.16
C GLY A 79 2.27 20.47 6.68
N ARG A 80 2.48 20.26 7.99
CA ARG A 80 2.33 18.93 8.60
C ARG A 80 0.92 18.38 8.42
N GLN A 81 0.85 17.19 7.80
CA GLN A 81 -0.35 16.37 7.76
C GLN A 81 -0.81 16.02 9.17
N ASN A 82 -2.09 16.24 9.46
CA ASN A 82 -2.70 15.92 10.76
C ASN A 82 -3.75 14.80 10.64
N GLU A 83 -4.30 14.56 9.45
CA GLU A 83 -5.42 13.63 9.26
C GLU A 83 -5.16 12.64 8.10
N PRO A 84 -4.09 11.82 8.16
CA PRO A 84 -3.94 10.71 7.23
C PRO A 84 -5.06 9.69 7.45
N ALA A 85 -5.81 9.38 6.40
CA ALA A 85 -6.88 8.40 6.42
C ALA A 85 -6.60 7.26 5.44
N VAL A 86 -6.86 6.03 5.86
CA VAL A 86 -6.76 4.82 5.03
C VAL A 86 -8.04 4.02 5.17
N ALA A 87 -8.61 3.61 4.03
CA ALA A 87 -9.75 2.71 3.96
C ALA A 87 -9.42 1.54 3.02
N VAL A 88 -9.93 0.35 3.35
CA VAL A 88 -9.81 -0.86 2.52
C VAL A 88 -11.21 -1.23 2.02
N ASP A 89 -11.37 -1.54 0.74
CA ASP A 89 -12.67 -1.98 0.22
C ASP A 89 -13.05 -3.35 0.83
N PRO A 90 -14.16 -3.45 1.59
CA PRO A 90 -14.59 -4.71 2.21
C PRO A 90 -15.01 -5.78 1.19
N ARG A 91 -15.18 -5.42 -0.09
CA ARG A 91 -15.49 -6.36 -1.19
C ARG A 91 -14.24 -6.80 -1.95
N ASN A 92 -13.13 -6.08 -1.83
CA ASN A 92 -11.85 -6.40 -2.46
C ASN A 92 -10.68 -5.81 -1.68
N THR A 93 -10.05 -6.60 -0.82
CA THR A 93 -8.97 -6.12 0.07
C THR A 93 -7.68 -5.70 -0.65
N ALA A 94 -7.56 -5.91 -1.97
CA ALA A 94 -6.49 -5.36 -2.79
C ALA A 94 -6.72 -3.88 -3.16
N VAL A 95 -7.92 -3.33 -2.92
CA VAL A 95 -8.23 -1.90 -3.14
C VAL A 95 -8.09 -1.16 -1.81
N ILE A 96 -7.07 -0.31 -1.74
CA ILE A 96 -6.78 0.56 -0.60
C ILE A 96 -6.93 2.01 -1.08
N VAL A 97 -7.72 2.80 -0.38
CA VAL A 97 -7.87 4.25 -0.61
C VAL A 97 -7.15 4.99 0.50
N GLY A 98 -6.23 5.87 0.12
CA GLY A 98 -5.53 6.77 1.02
C GLY A 98 -5.95 8.22 0.83
N SER A 99 -5.91 9.01 1.91
CA SER A 99 -6.10 10.46 1.89
C SER A 99 -5.18 11.15 2.91
N SER A 100 -4.85 12.41 2.67
CA SER A 100 -3.94 13.24 3.45
C SER A 100 -4.29 14.74 3.26
N ASN A 101 -3.83 15.62 4.17
CA ASN A 101 -4.23 17.04 4.36
C ASN A 101 -4.59 17.85 3.08
N ASP A 102 -3.75 18.73 2.53
CA ASP A 102 -2.41 19.19 2.96
C ASP A 102 -2.48 20.68 3.39
N TYR A 103 -1.83 21.06 4.50
CA TYR A 103 -1.91 22.45 4.99
C TYR A 103 -1.01 23.40 4.19
N CYS A 104 -1.64 24.24 3.37
CA CYS A 104 -1.01 25.42 2.78
C CYS A 104 -0.96 26.58 3.81
N PRO A 105 0.12 27.38 3.87
CA PRO A 105 0.24 28.49 4.82
C PRO A 105 -0.84 29.55 4.64
N VAL A 106 -1.19 30.19 5.74
CA VAL A 106 -2.20 31.24 5.79
C VAL A 106 -1.58 32.56 5.32
N PHE A 107 -2.31 33.30 4.48
CA PHE A 107 -1.94 34.66 4.10
C PHE A 107 -2.08 35.61 5.29
N ALA A 108 -1.18 36.60 5.38
CA ALA A 108 -1.41 37.80 6.17
C ALA A 108 -2.59 38.59 5.58
N SER A 109 -3.13 39.51 6.37
CA SER A 109 -4.27 40.36 5.97
C SER A 109 -3.98 41.27 4.77
N ASP A 110 -2.71 41.42 4.39
CA ASP A 110 -2.24 42.16 3.20
C ASP A 110 -1.98 41.26 1.97
N GLY A 111 -2.21 39.95 2.08
CA GLY A 111 -1.97 38.98 1.02
C GLY A 111 -0.53 38.44 0.93
N THR A 112 0.36 38.78 1.87
CA THR A 112 1.71 38.20 1.96
C THR A 112 1.69 36.82 2.63
N PHE A 113 2.70 35.98 2.37
CA PHE A 113 2.79 34.65 2.98
C PHE A 113 3.35 34.70 4.40
N ILE A 114 2.58 34.17 5.38
CA ILE A 114 3.09 33.98 6.75
C ILE A 114 3.78 32.62 6.85
N GLY A 115 4.96 32.59 7.47
CA GLY A 115 5.58 31.34 7.92
C GLY A 115 6.49 30.65 6.90
N LEU A 116 7.01 31.36 5.90
CA LEU A 116 8.11 30.85 5.06
C LEU A 116 9.38 30.50 5.87
N GLY A 117 9.55 31.13 7.04
CA GLY A 117 10.80 31.05 7.82
C GLY A 117 11.93 31.83 7.15
N ASP A 118 13.06 31.94 7.83
CA ASP A 118 14.31 32.29 7.16
C ASP A 118 14.81 31.04 6.43
N VAL A 119 14.76 31.08 5.10
CA VAL A 119 15.28 30.06 4.16
C VAL A 119 16.49 30.59 3.39
#